data_AF-A0A968T068-F1
#
_entry.id   AF-A0A968T068-F1
#
_cell.length_a   1.000
_cell.length_b   1.000
_cell.length_c   1.000
_cell.angle_alpha   90.00
_cell.angle_beta   90.00
_cell.angle_gamma   90.00
#
_symmetry.space_group_name_H-M   'P 1'
#
loop_
_entity.id
_entity.type
_entity.pdbx_description
1 polymer ?
#
loop_
_entity_poly.entity_id
_entity_poly.type
_entity_poly.pdbx_seq_one_letter_code
_entity_poly.pdbx_strand_id
1 'polypeptide(L)'
;MNIMTTSLRNRLIAAVLTAATLAPASAEAQLDDRSIRRNAIVQVVEAAGPAVVNIATEFQARPNPFFRSRGDDPFDRFFGGREARRQQSLGSGVIIDAAGLVLTNEHVIARASEITVILSDRRSFPADVVASDRAFDLAVLRIRDARQLPVARLGTSKDLMPG
;
A
#
# COMPACT_ATOMS: atom_id res chain seq x y z
N MET A 1 -45.79 32.48 69.99
CA MET A 1 -46.80 33.55 70.12
C MET A 1 -47.12 34.03 68.70
N ASN A 2 -48.38 34.05 68.25
CA ASN A 2 -48.74 34.43 66.87
C ASN A 2 -49.32 35.84 66.79
N ILE A 3 -48.76 36.67 65.89
CA ILE A 3 -49.44 37.70 65.07
C ILE A 3 -48.39 38.19 64.03
N MET A 4 -48.55 38.22 62.70
CA MET A 4 -49.65 38.12 61.71
C MET A 4 -50.16 39.45 61.12
N THR A 5 -49.37 40.02 60.20
CA THR A 5 -49.77 40.91 59.09
C THR A 5 -48.83 40.59 57.91
N THR A 6 -49.21 40.16 56.70
CA THR A 6 -50.37 40.35 55.80
C THR A 6 -50.24 41.55 54.86
N SER A 7 -49.66 41.32 53.67
CA SER A 7 -49.96 42.04 52.42
C SER A 7 -49.65 41.13 51.22
N LEU A 8 -50.42 41.24 50.12
CA LEU A 8 -50.41 40.27 49.01
C LEU A 8 -51.02 40.90 47.73
N ARG A 9 -50.60 40.44 46.53
CA ARG A 9 -51.13 40.81 45.17
C ARG A 9 -50.71 42.24 44.75
N ASN A 10 -50.72 42.74 43.50
CA ASN A 10 -51.14 42.32 42.12
C ASN A 10 -50.48 43.36 41.14
N ARG A 11 -50.31 43.23 39.79
CA ARG A 11 -50.29 42.15 38.77
C ARG A 11 -49.88 42.77 37.40
N LEU A 12 -49.33 41.99 36.45
CA LEU A 12 -49.15 42.32 34.99
C LEU A 12 -48.12 43.46 34.70
N ILE A 13 -47.63 43.74 33.48
CA ILE A 13 -47.95 43.37 32.08
C ILE A 13 -46.69 42.85 31.34
N ALA A 14 -46.84 42.12 30.23
CA ALA A 14 -45.75 41.54 29.43
C ALA A 14 -45.36 42.39 28.19
N ALA A 15 -44.13 42.18 27.69
CA ALA A 15 -43.73 42.57 26.33
C ALA A 15 -42.69 41.57 25.76
N VAL A 16 -43.13 40.71 24.84
CA VAL A 16 -42.24 39.95 23.94
C VAL A 16 -42.29 40.63 22.59
N LEU A 17 -41.14 41.10 22.08
CA LEU A 17 -41.02 41.48 20.67
C LEU A 17 -39.56 41.35 20.21
N THR A 18 -39.38 40.57 19.14
CA THR A 18 -38.09 40.21 18.57
C THR A 18 -37.49 41.31 17.70
N ALA A 19 -36.18 41.48 17.78
CA ALA A 19 -35.37 42.05 16.71
C ALA A 19 -34.13 41.15 16.49
N ALA A 20 -34.14 40.42 15.38
CA ALA A 20 -32.89 39.99 14.74
C ALA A 20 -32.34 41.19 13.93
N THR A 21 -31.08 41.27 13.52
CA THR A 21 -30.02 40.26 13.35
C THR A 21 -28.65 40.88 13.64
N LEU A 22 -27.68 40.05 14.03
CA LEU A 22 -26.47 39.87 13.21
C LEU A 22 -25.90 38.49 13.49
N ALA A 23 -25.72 37.67 12.46
CA ALA A 23 -24.95 36.44 12.59
C ALA A 23 -23.47 36.78 12.78
N PRO A 24 -22.66 35.95 13.45
CA PRO A 24 -21.22 36.01 13.25
C PRO A 24 -20.96 35.74 11.77
N ALA A 25 -20.55 36.78 11.05
CA ALA A 25 -20.26 36.66 9.63
C ALA A 25 -19.11 35.67 9.43
N SER A 26 -19.26 34.79 8.45
CA SER A 26 -18.16 34.04 7.86
C SER A 26 -17.27 33.30 8.87
N ALA A 27 -17.80 32.20 9.41
CA ALA A 27 -16.98 31.00 9.52
C ALA A 27 -16.62 30.54 8.10
N GLU A 28 -15.70 31.28 7.44
CA GLU A 28 -15.11 30.84 6.19
C GLU A 28 -14.50 29.47 6.46
N ALA A 29 -14.72 28.53 5.53
CA ALA A 29 -14.01 27.26 5.57
C ALA A 29 -12.55 27.55 5.23
N GLN A 30 -11.78 28.00 6.24
CA GLN A 30 -10.34 27.97 6.26
C GLN A 30 -9.97 26.48 6.21
N LEU A 31 -9.92 25.96 4.98
CA LEU A 31 -9.47 24.62 4.65
C LEU A 31 -8.09 24.47 5.28
N ASP A 32 -8.04 23.80 6.43
CA ASP A 32 -6.84 23.70 7.24
C ASP A 32 -5.70 23.30 6.31
N ASP A 33 -4.62 24.07 6.29
CA ASP A 33 -3.46 23.80 5.44
C ASP A 33 -2.88 22.40 5.74
N ARG A 34 -3.11 21.87 6.95
CA ARG A 34 -2.86 20.46 7.29
C ARG A 34 -3.78 19.48 6.57
N SER A 35 -5.03 19.84 6.28
CA SER A 35 -6.00 18.99 5.57
C SER A 35 -5.66 18.87 4.08
N ILE A 36 -5.19 19.95 3.45
CA ILE A 36 -4.65 19.92 2.07
C ILE A 36 -3.40 19.02 2.04
N ARG A 37 -2.47 19.23 2.98
CA ARG A 37 -1.19 18.49 3.06
C ARG A 37 -1.30 17.05 3.60
N ARG A 38 -2.39 16.67 4.29
CA ARG A 38 -2.61 15.32 4.86
C ARG A 38 -4.01 14.77 4.58
N ASN A 39 -4.42 14.91 3.32
CA ASN A 39 -5.66 14.37 2.76
C ASN A 39 -5.71 12.82 2.79
N ALA A 40 -6.84 12.25 2.36
CA ALA A 40 -7.08 10.81 2.39
C ALA A 40 -6.04 9.96 1.61
N ILE A 41 -5.48 10.48 0.51
CA ILE A 41 -4.45 9.78 -0.27
C ILE A 41 -3.19 9.61 0.56
N VAL A 42 -2.77 10.66 1.27
CA VAL A 42 -1.61 10.62 2.17
C VAL A 42 -1.83 9.59 3.28
N GLN A 43 -3.02 9.55 3.88
CA GLN A 43 -3.34 8.58 4.94
C GLN A 43 -3.30 7.12 4.45
N VAL A 44 -3.77 6.85 3.22
CA VAL A 44 -3.68 5.52 2.59
C VAL A 44 -2.22 5.15 2.29
N VAL A 45 -1.41 6.08 1.80
CA VAL A 45 0.03 5.84 1.54
C VAL A 45 0.81 5.61 2.85
N GLU A 46 0.53 6.39 3.90
CA GLU A 46 1.13 6.20 5.24
C GLU A 46 0.77 4.82 5.84
N ALA A 47 -0.45 4.33 5.61
CA ALA A 47 -0.93 3.06 6.16
C ALA A 47 -0.53 1.82 5.34
N ALA A 48 -0.61 1.87 4.01
CA ALA A 48 -0.41 0.71 3.13
C ALA A 48 0.98 0.66 2.50
N GLY A 49 1.62 1.81 2.25
CA GLY A 49 2.91 1.92 1.58
C GLY A 49 4.03 1.05 2.16
N PRO A 50 4.17 0.90 3.50
CA PRO A 50 5.19 0.04 4.09
C PRO A 50 5.09 -1.43 3.65
N ALA A 51 3.87 -1.95 3.46
CA ALA A 51 3.59 -3.35 3.12
C ALA A 51 3.66 -3.66 1.60
N VAL A 52 3.85 -2.64 0.76
CA VAL A 52 4.12 -2.81 -0.67
C VAL A 52 5.59 -3.14 -0.86
N VAL A 53 5.88 -4.14 -1.69
CA VAL A 53 7.22 -4.64 -1.97
C VAL A 53 7.53 -4.62 -3.47
N ASN A 54 8.80 -4.43 -3.81
CA ASN A 54 9.32 -4.69 -5.15
C ASN A 54 9.74 -6.16 -5.25
N ILE A 55 9.48 -6.78 -6.39
CA ILE A 55 9.81 -8.19 -6.67
C ILE A 55 10.77 -8.20 -7.86
N ALA A 56 12.02 -8.56 -7.60
CA ALA A 56 13.04 -8.76 -8.62
C ALA A 56 13.18 -10.26 -8.91
N THR A 57 13.07 -10.63 -10.19
CA THR A 57 13.19 -12.02 -10.63
C THR A 57 14.32 -12.17 -11.63
N GLU A 58 15.22 -13.15 -11.44
CA GLU A 58 16.28 -13.46 -12.40
C GLU A 58 15.94 -14.72 -13.21
N PHE A 59 16.17 -14.65 -14.52
CA PHE A 59 16.06 -15.77 -15.45
C PHE A 59 17.45 -16.30 -15.83
N GLN A 60 17.71 -17.57 -15.51
CA GLN A 60 18.84 -18.31 -16.08
C GLN A 60 18.63 -18.49 -17.59
N ALA A 61 19.34 -17.68 -18.37
CA ALA A 61 19.41 -17.79 -19.81
C ALA A 61 20.00 -19.17 -20.20
N ARG A 62 19.14 -20.12 -20.59
CA ARG A 62 19.54 -21.46 -21.04
C ARG A 62 20.57 -21.32 -22.17
N PRO A 63 21.83 -21.76 -22.00
CA PRO A 63 22.86 -21.56 -23.02
C PRO A 63 22.51 -22.35 -24.29
N ASN A 64 22.18 -21.64 -25.38
CA ASN A 64 21.66 -22.26 -26.61
C ASN A 64 22.67 -23.29 -27.17
N PRO A 65 22.34 -24.59 -27.26
CA PRO A 65 23.27 -25.63 -27.69
C PRO A 65 23.90 -25.37 -29.06
N PHE A 66 23.16 -24.73 -29.98
CA PHE A 66 23.65 -24.39 -31.33
C PHE A 66 24.85 -23.44 -31.33
N PHE A 67 25.08 -22.67 -30.26
CA PHE A 67 26.24 -21.79 -30.11
C PHE A 67 27.41 -22.43 -29.34
N ARG A 68 27.26 -23.66 -28.81
CA ARG A 68 28.36 -24.36 -28.12
C ARG A 68 29.41 -24.92 -29.09
N SER A 69 29.07 -25.11 -30.36
CA SER A 69 29.97 -25.65 -31.39
C SER A 69 30.91 -24.62 -32.02
N ARG A 70 31.19 -23.49 -31.35
CA ARG A 70 32.17 -22.50 -31.81
C ARG A 70 33.05 -21.93 -30.68
N GLY A 71 33.60 -22.81 -29.86
CA GLY A 71 34.63 -22.46 -28.86
C GLY A 71 35.95 -21.96 -29.46
N ASP A 72 36.09 -21.98 -30.79
CA ASP A 72 37.29 -21.63 -31.56
C ASP A 72 37.17 -20.32 -32.34
N ASP A 73 36.13 -19.51 -32.12
CA ASP A 73 36.06 -18.14 -32.67
C ASP A 73 37.10 -17.27 -31.92
N PRO A 74 38.17 -16.74 -32.57
CA PRO A 74 39.25 -16.05 -31.87
C PRO A 74 38.79 -14.78 -31.13
N PHE A 75 37.67 -14.20 -31.59
CA PHE A 75 37.10 -12.96 -31.07
C PHE A 75 36.55 -13.14 -29.63
N ASP A 76 35.86 -14.25 -29.34
CA ASP A 76 35.30 -14.54 -28.00
C ASP A 76 36.40 -14.82 -26.95
N ARG A 77 37.62 -15.17 -27.37
CA ARG A 77 38.78 -15.31 -26.47
C ARG A 77 39.48 -13.97 -26.18
N PHE A 78 39.38 -12.99 -27.07
CA PHE A 78 40.04 -11.69 -26.94
C PHE A 78 39.27 -10.70 -26.06
N PHE A 79 37.94 -10.67 -26.16
CA PHE A 79 37.09 -9.67 -25.48
C PHE A 79 36.51 -10.11 -24.13
N GLY A 80 36.87 -11.30 -23.65
CA GLY A 80 36.21 -11.96 -22.52
C GLY A 80 34.93 -12.65 -22.97
N GLY A 81 34.79 -13.93 -22.63
CA GLY A 81 33.68 -14.76 -23.11
C GLY A 81 32.32 -14.20 -22.69
N ARG A 82 31.38 -14.15 -23.65
CA ARG A 82 30.02 -13.63 -23.47
C ARG A 82 29.36 -14.14 -22.19
N GLU A 83 29.26 -13.28 -21.18
CA GLU A 83 28.53 -13.61 -19.95
C GLU A 83 27.08 -14.00 -20.29
N ALA A 84 26.57 -15.02 -19.60
CA ALA A 84 25.18 -15.42 -19.75
C ALA A 84 24.30 -14.26 -19.29
N ARG A 85 23.68 -13.56 -20.26
CA ARG A 85 22.93 -12.32 -20.02
C ARG A 85 21.75 -12.57 -19.09
N ARG A 86 21.99 -12.40 -17.78
CA ARG A 86 21.00 -12.45 -16.70
C ARG A 86 19.90 -11.47 -17.05
N GLN A 87 18.75 -11.99 -17.49
CA GLN A 87 17.60 -11.16 -17.72
C GLN A 87 16.88 -11.01 -16.38
N GLN A 88 16.63 -9.75 -16.00
CA GLN A 88 15.87 -9.42 -14.80
C GLN A 88 14.48 -8.92 -15.23
N SER A 89 13.46 -9.30 -14.47
CA SER A 89 12.15 -8.65 -14.49
C SER A 89 11.88 -8.04 -13.12
N LEU A 90 11.02 -7.02 -13.11
CA LEU A 90 10.61 -6.27 -11.92
C LEU A 90 9.08 -6.20 -11.89
N GLY A 91 8.51 -6.44 -10.72
CA GLY A 91 7.09 -6.28 -10.45
C GLY A 91 6.84 -5.80 -9.02
N SER A 92 5.58 -5.66 -8.65
CA SER A 92 5.19 -5.32 -7.28
C SER A 92 4.47 -6.48 -6.59
N GLY A 93 4.44 -6.43 -5.27
CA GLY A 93 3.60 -7.31 -4.45
C GLY A 93 3.16 -6.61 -3.17
N VAL A 94 2.31 -7.29 -2.41
CA VAL A 94 1.80 -6.82 -1.12
C VAL A 94 1.98 -7.92 -0.08
N ILE A 95 2.57 -7.59 1.06
CA ILE A 95 2.67 -8.51 2.21
C ILE A 95 1.28 -8.66 2.83
N ILE A 96 0.72 -9.87 2.81
CA ILE A 96 -0.65 -10.18 3.27
C ILE A 96 -0.70 -10.95 4.61
N ASP A 97 0.44 -11.46 5.10
CA ASP A 97 0.52 -12.14 6.39
C ASP A 97 1.89 -11.95 7.08
N ALA A 98 1.90 -12.01 8.41
CA ALA A 98 3.07 -11.85 9.24
C ALA A 98 4.10 -12.99 9.11
N ALA A 99 3.69 -14.20 8.67
CA ALA A 99 4.60 -15.28 8.30
C ALA A 99 5.16 -15.14 6.87
N GLY A 100 5.23 -13.91 6.35
CA GLY A 100 5.94 -13.58 5.12
C GLY A 100 5.24 -14.00 3.83
N LEU A 101 3.90 -14.05 3.81
CA LEU A 101 3.17 -14.24 2.56
C LEU A 101 3.08 -12.94 1.77
N VAL A 102 3.44 -12.99 0.49
CA VAL A 102 3.33 -11.87 -0.47
C VAL A 102 2.41 -12.29 -1.61
N LEU A 103 1.42 -11.45 -1.91
CA LEU A 103 0.57 -11.58 -3.10
C LEU A 103 1.17 -10.76 -4.25
N THR A 104 1.22 -11.34 -5.45
CA THR A 104 1.67 -10.71 -6.70
C THR A 104 0.99 -11.37 -7.92
N ASN A 105 1.34 -10.98 -9.13
CA ASN A 105 0.85 -11.58 -10.37
C ASN A 105 1.65 -12.84 -10.76
N GLU A 106 1.02 -13.79 -11.46
CA GLU A 106 1.70 -15.00 -11.95
C GLU A 106 2.76 -14.65 -13.01
N HIS A 107 2.42 -13.76 -13.94
CA HIS A 107 3.32 -13.38 -15.03
C HIS A 107 4.62 -12.69 -14.57
N VAL A 108 4.65 -12.11 -13.37
CA VAL A 108 5.87 -11.51 -12.77
C VAL A 108 6.88 -12.59 -12.39
N ILE A 109 6.40 -13.72 -11.87
CA ILE A 109 7.24 -14.85 -11.42
C ILE A 109 7.38 -15.95 -12.48
N ALA A 110 6.59 -15.90 -13.55
CA ALA A 110 6.53 -16.94 -14.57
C ALA A 110 7.91 -17.21 -15.20
N ARG A 111 8.46 -18.41 -14.92
CA ARG A 111 9.80 -18.90 -15.33
C ARG A 111 10.99 -18.30 -14.56
N ALA A 112 10.77 -17.50 -13.51
CA ALA A 112 11.85 -17.03 -12.65
C ALA A 112 12.65 -18.22 -12.08
N SER A 113 13.98 -18.15 -12.13
CA SER A 113 14.86 -19.12 -11.49
C SER A 113 15.29 -18.71 -10.08
N GLU A 114 15.23 -17.41 -9.79
CA GLU A 114 15.40 -16.84 -8.45
C GLU A 114 14.47 -15.65 -8.28
N ILE A 115 13.89 -15.49 -7.09
CA ILE A 115 12.94 -14.42 -6.75
C ILE A 115 13.44 -13.74 -5.47
N THR A 116 13.66 -12.43 -5.55
CA THR A 116 14.02 -11.58 -4.41
C THR A 116 12.92 -10.56 -4.16
N VAL A 117 12.41 -10.53 -2.93
CA VAL A 117 11.47 -9.52 -2.45
C VAL A 117 12.25 -8.42 -1.74
N ILE A 118 12.01 -7.17 -2.13
CA ILE A 118 12.69 -5.98 -1.62
C ILE A 118 11.65 -5.09 -0.95
N LEU A 119 11.84 -4.82 0.33
CA LEU A 119 10.93 -4.01 1.15
C LEU A 119 11.14 -2.50 0.93
N SER A 120 10.12 -1.74 1.32
CA SER A 120 10.16 -0.27 1.45
C SER A 120 11.32 0.24 2.33
N ASP A 121 11.76 -0.54 3.32
CA ASP A 121 12.93 -0.26 4.17
C ASP A 121 14.29 -0.67 3.54
N ARG A 122 14.28 -1.13 2.28
CA ARG A 122 15.41 -1.65 1.49
C ARG A 122 16.01 -2.98 1.98
N ARG A 123 15.38 -3.70 2.92
CA ARG A 123 15.77 -5.10 3.19
C ARG A 123 15.37 -5.97 2.00
N SER A 124 16.31 -6.79 1.53
CA SER A 124 16.11 -7.76 0.45
C SER A 124 16.14 -9.17 1.00
N PHE A 125 15.19 -10.01 0.59
CA PHE A 125 15.07 -11.39 1.03
C PHE A 125 14.74 -12.30 -0.16
N PRO A 126 15.33 -13.50 -0.27
CA PRO A 126 14.88 -14.49 -1.24
C PRO A 126 13.49 -15.02 -0.86
N ALA A 127 12.70 -15.39 -1.86
CA ALA A 127 11.34 -15.90 -1.67
C ALA A 127 11.06 -17.15 -2.51
N ASP A 128 10.27 -18.07 -1.94
CA ASP A 128 9.83 -19.30 -2.59
C ASP A 128 8.37 -19.17 -3.06
N VAL A 129 7.99 -19.85 -4.14
CA VAL A 129 6.59 -19.89 -4.60
C VAL A 129 5.80 -20.87 -3.74
N VAL A 130 4.71 -20.40 -3.12
CA VAL A 130 3.79 -21.23 -2.33
C VAL A 130 2.66 -21.78 -3.21
N ALA A 131 2.10 -20.93 -4.05
CA ALA A 131 1.05 -21.27 -5.01
C ALA A 131 1.02 -20.24 -6.15
N SER A 132 0.54 -20.66 -7.32
CA SER A 132 0.22 -19.76 -8.42
C SER A 132 -1.00 -20.26 -9.21
N ASP A 133 -1.80 -19.31 -9.69
CA ASP A 133 -2.94 -19.54 -10.58
C ASP A 133 -2.78 -18.66 -11.82
N ARG A 134 -2.60 -19.33 -12.97
CA ARG A 134 -2.36 -18.69 -14.26
C ARG A 134 -3.65 -18.32 -15.01
N ALA A 135 -4.82 -18.77 -14.55
CA ALA A 135 -6.11 -18.35 -15.09
C ALA A 135 -6.56 -17.01 -14.51
N PHE A 136 -6.22 -16.73 -13.24
CA PHE A 136 -6.46 -15.45 -12.58
C PHE A 136 -5.24 -14.50 -12.53
N ASP A 137 -4.08 -14.94 -13.04
CA ASP A 137 -2.80 -14.22 -12.97
C ASP A 137 -2.40 -13.81 -11.54
N LEU A 138 -2.47 -14.76 -10.60
CA LEU A 138 -2.15 -14.55 -9.19
C LEU A 138 -1.05 -15.52 -8.73
N ALA A 139 -0.17 -15.04 -7.86
CA ALA A 139 0.83 -15.86 -7.17
C ALA A 139 1.00 -15.45 -5.71
N VAL A 140 1.25 -16.45 -4.87
CA VAL A 140 1.57 -16.29 -3.44
C VAL A 140 3.00 -16.77 -3.22
N LEU A 141 3.84 -15.89 -2.70
CA LEU A 141 5.23 -16.15 -2.34
C LEU A 141 5.40 -16.23 -0.81
N ARG A 142 6.43 -16.95 -0.36
CA ARG A 142 6.91 -16.97 1.03
C ARG A 142 8.29 -16.31 1.08
N ILE A 143 8.42 -15.21 1.82
CA ILE A 143 9.72 -14.61 2.12
C ILE A 143 10.47 -15.51 3.12
N ARG A 144 11.73 -15.85 2.84
CA ARG A 144 12.58 -16.61 3.78
C ARG A 144 13.21 -15.72 4.84
N ASP A 145 13.30 -16.25 6.07
CA ASP A 145 14.01 -15.70 7.24
C ASP A 145 13.65 -14.26 7.70
N ALA A 146 12.66 -13.63 7.07
CA ALA A 146 12.23 -12.29 7.41
C ALA A 146 11.49 -12.22 8.76
N ARG A 147 11.68 -11.11 9.47
CA ARG A 147 11.02 -10.77 10.73
C ARG A 147 10.62 -9.30 10.72
N GLN A 148 9.63 -8.94 11.54
CA GLN A 148 9.10 -7.57 11.61
C GLN A 148 8.71 -7.06 10.22
N LEU A 149 7.75 -7.76 9.61
CA LEU A 149 7.19 -7.41 8.30
C LEU A 149 5.98 -6.49 8.49
N PRO A 150 5.90 -5.37 7.73
CA PRO A 150 4.66 -4.60 7.62
C PRO A 150 3.63 -5.40 6.81
N VAL A 151 2.43 -5.61 7.35
CA VAL A 151 1.36 -6.39 6.73
C VAL A 151 0.22 -5.47 6.30
N ALA A 152 -0.27 -5.62 5.08
CA ALA A 152 -1.40 -4.85 4.58
C ALA A 152 -2.72 -5.33 5.19
N ARG A 153 -3.54 -4.39 5.68
CA ARG A 153 -4.89 -4.69 6.15
C ARG A 153 -5.84 -4.86 4.96
N LEU A 154 -6.23 -6.10 4.68
CA LEU A 154 -7.21 -6.40 3.62
C LEU A 154 -8.60 -5.85 3.98
N GLY A 155 -9.27 -5.27 2.99
CA GLY A 155 -10.66 -4.81 3.06
C GLY A 155 -11.66 -5.80 2.45
N THR A 156 -12.92 -5.39 2.35
CA THR A 156 -13.96 -6.05 1.53
C THR A 156 -14.04 -5.38 0.16
N SER A 157 -14.40 -6.16 -0.87
CA SER A 157 -14.66 -5.68 -2.23
C SER A 157 -16.16 -5.67 -2.60
N LYS A 158 -17.04 -6.11 -1.71
CA LYS A 158 -18.48 -6.35 -1.98
C LYS A 158 -19.31 -5.07 -2.12
N ASP A 159 -18.79 -3.97 -1.61
CA ASP A 159 -19.43 -2.68 -1.37
C ASP A 159 -18.70 -1.52 -2.08
N LEU A 160 -17.74 -1.86 -2.96
CA LEU A 160 -17.05 -0.88 -3.79
C LEU A 160 -17.99 -0.28 -4.83
N MET A 161 -18.02 1.05 -4.89
CA MET A 161 -18.76 1.81 -5.90
C MET A 161 -17.84 2.19 -7.07
N PRO A 162 -18.36 2.25 -8.32
CA PRO A 162 -17.71 2.98 -9.40
C PRO A 162 -17.55 4.46 -9.02
N GLY A 163 -16.43 5.07 -9.44
CA GLY A 163 -16.12 6.50 -9.27
C GLY A 163 -15.99 7.23 -10.60
#